data_AF-A0ABD5Y057-F1
#
_entry.id   AF-A0ABD5Y057-F1
#
_cell.length_a   1.000
_cell.length_b   1.000
_cell.length_c   1.000
_cell.angle_alpha   90.00
_cell.angle_beta   90.00
_cell.angle_gamma   90.00
#
_symmetry.space_group_name_H-M   'P 1'
#
loop_
_entity.id
_entity.type
_entity.pdbx_description
1 polymer ?
#
loop_
_entity_poly.entity_id
_entity_poly.type
_entity_poly.pdbx_seq_one_letter_code
_entity_poly.pdbx_strand_id
1 'polypeptide(L)'
;MDPTLDGVVMRATVVLLVAGLCLVTAGTAGLGGSLPLAFALAVVGAGLYLVATTVDAPADGLGVREVATDLWTGPLLAAVVVLVWLEGSPGEIQALGGLVGLVGMLNYFLRPLYHLVYGAVGRVANA
;
A
#
# COMPACT_ATOMS: atom_id res chain seq x y z
N MET A 1 10.95 -20.13 7.62
CA MET A 1 10.44 -18.81 7.24
C MET A 1 9.07 -18.67 7.87
N ASP A 2 8.79 -17.57 8.58
CA ASP A 2 7.49 -17.33 9.19
C ASP A 2 6.49 -16.86 8.12
N PRO A 3 5.47 -17.68 7.77
CA PRO A 3 4.52 -17.35 6.71
C PRO A 3 3.64 -16.14 7.05
N THR A 4 3.48 -15.81 8.32
CA THR A 4 2.66 -14.67 8.75
C THR A 4 3.34 -13.33 8.48
N LEU A 5 4.64 -13.24 8.80
CA LEU A 5 5.47 -12.07 8.54
C LEU A 5 5.58 -11.79 7.04
N ASP A 6 5.73 -12.86 6.26
CA ASP A 6 5.77 -12.78 4.80
C ASP A 6 4.45 -12.25 4.22
N GLY A 7 3.33 -12.68 4.79
CA GLY A 7 1.99 -12.18 4.48
C GLY A 7 1.85 -10.68 4.70
N VAL A 8 2.19 -10.21 5.90
CA VAL A 8 2.08 -8.79 6.27
C VAL A 8 3.00 -7.90 5.44
N VAL A 9 4.25 -8.31 5.23
CA VAL A 9 5.22 -7.55 4.42
C VAL A 9 4.75 -7.44 2.97
N MET A 10 4.25 -8.52 2.39
CA MET A 10 3.73 -8.51 1.01
C MET A 10 2.49 -7.61 0.89
N ARG A 11 1.53 -7.73 1.81
CA ARG A 11 0.33 -6.88 1.83
C ARG A 11 0.70 -5.41 1.92
N ALA A 12 1.53 -5.02 2.88
CA ALA A 12 1.98 -3.64 3.04
C ALA A 12 2.68 -3.11 1.77
N THR A 13 3.53 -3.93 1.15
CA THR A 13 4.19 -3.59 -0.12
C THR A 13 3.17 -3.28 -1.21
N VAL A 14 2.20 -4.17 -1.42
CA VAL A 14 1.17 -4.00 -2.46
C VAL A 14 0.36 -2.73 -2.22
N VAL A 15 -0.06 -2.48 -0.98
CA VAL A 15 -0.81 -1.26 -0.63
C VAL A 15 -0.02 0.00 -0.95
N LEU A 16 1.26 0.03 -0.59
CA LEU A 16 2.15 1.16 -0.88
C LEU A 16 2.36 1.35 -2.39
N LEU A 17 2.54 0.27 -3.15
CA LEU A 17 2.66 0.35 -4.60
C LEU A 17 1.39 0.86 -5.27
N VAL A 18 0.21 0.42 -4.83
CA VAL A 18 -1.08 0.88 -5.37
C VAL A 18 -1.31 2.34 -5.03
N ALA A 19 -1.03 2.74 -3.78
CA ALA A 19 -1.11 4.14 -3.37
C ALA A 19 -0.16 5.02 -4.20
N GLY A 20 1.09 4.58 -4.36
CA GLY A 20 2.08 5.23 -5.20
C GLY A 20 1.63 5.36 -6.65
N LEU A 21 1.07 4.30 -7.24
CA LEU A 21 0.52 4.29 -8.59
C LEU A 21 -0.61 5.32 -8.73
N CYS A 22 -1.58 5.33 -7.82
CA CYS A 22 -2.68 6.30 -7.84
C CYS A 22 -2.18 7.75 -7.83
N LEU A 23 -1.21 8.06 -6.96
CA LEU A 23 -0.63 9.40 -6.84
C LEU A 23 0.19 9.79 -8.08
N VAL A 24 1.03 8.88 -8.59
CA VAL A 24 1.81 9.11 -9.81
C VAL A 24 0.89 9.35 -11.00
N THR A 25 -0.16 8.54 -11.17
CA THR A 25 -1.14 8.71 -12.24
C THR A 25 -1.87 10.05 -12.12
N ALA A 26 -2.32 10.43 -10.92
CA ALA A 26 -2.98 11.70 -10.68
C ALA A 26 -2.08 12.91 -10.99
N GLY A 27 -0.84 12.91 -10.47
CA GLY A 27 0.12 13.98 -10.73
C GLY A 27 0.51 14.07 -12.21
N THR A 28 0.70 12.92 -12.89
CA THR A 28 0.96 12.86 -14.34
C THR A 28 -0.22 13.39 -15.15
N ALA A 29 -1.45 13.21 -14.68
CA ALA A 29 -2.66 13.79 -15.27
C ALA A 29 -2.82 15.29 -14.98
N GLY A 30 -1.87 15.93 -14.28
CA GLY A 30 -1.92 17.35 -13.95
C GLY A 30 -2.79 17.69 -12.74
N LEU A 31 -3.16 16.70 -11.92
CA LEU A 31 -3.97 16.92 -10.72
C LEU A 31 -3.08 17.26 -9.52
N GLY A 32 -3.34 18.41 -8.91
CA GLY A 32 -2.73 18.83 -7.65
C GLY A 32 -3.48 18.31 -6.42
N GLY A 33 -2.86 18.48 -5.25
CA GLY A 33 -3.41 18.16 -3.95
C GLY A 33 -4.66 18.98 -3.67
N SER A 34 -5.82 18.32 -3.61
CA SER A 34 -7.10 18.99 -3.49
C SER A 34 -8.15 18.09 -2.85
N LEU A 35 -9.16 18.71 -2.21
CA LEU A 35 -10.28 17.96 -1.62
C LEU A 35 -11.05 17.11 -2.66
N PRO A 36 -11.33 17.59 -3.89
CA PRO A 36 -11.96 16.76 -4.91
C PRO A 36 -11.13 15.52 -5.28
N LEU A 37 -9.81 15.64 -5.38
CA LEU A 37 -8.93 14.51 -5.66
C LEU A 37 -8.94 13.49 -4.50
N ALA A 38 -8.80 13.96 -3.25
CA ALA A 38 -8.89 13.07 -2.08
C ALA A 38 -10.24 12.35 -2.01
N PHE A 39 -11.34 13.07 -2.28
CA PHE A 39 -12.68 12.48 -2.32
C PHE A 39 -12.82 11.45 -3.44
N ALA A 40 -12.32 11.74 -4.65
CA ALA A 40 -12.34 10.79 -5.76
C ALA A 40 -11.56 9.51 -5.43
N LEU A 41 -10.37 9.62 -4.83
CA LEU A 41 -9.59 8.47 -4.38
C LEU A 41 -10.31 7.67 -3.28
N ALA A 42 -11.00 8.35 -2.36
CA ALA A 42 -11.82 7.72 -1.35
C ALA A 42 -13.00 6.93 -1.96
N VAL A 43 -13.66 7.50 -2.97
CA VAL A 43 -14.74 6.83 -3.73
C VAL A 43 -14.20 5.60 -4.48
N VAL A 44 -13.02 5.70 -5.10
CA VAL A 44 -12.37 4.55 -5.74
C VAL A 44 -12.05 3.47 -4.71
N GLY A 45 -11.49 3.83 -3.55
CA GLY A 45 -11.24 2.89 -2.46
C GLY A 45 -12.51 2.22 -1.96
N ALA A 46 -13.58 2.97 -1.73
CA ALA A 46 -14.88 2.42 -1.33
C ALA A 46 -15.47 1.49 -2.39
N GLY A 47 -15.38 1.85 -3.67
CA GLY A 47 -15.83 1.00 -4.78
C GLY A 47 -15.07 -0.32 -4.85
N LEU A 48 -13.74 -0.27 -4.72
CA LEU A 48 -12.91 -1.48 -4.66
C LEU A 48 -13.21 -2.34 -3.42
N TYR A 49 -13.50 -1.72 -2.28
CA TYR A 49 -13.90 -2.42 -1.07
C TYR A 49 -15.21 -3.20 -1.28
N LEU A 50 -16.21 -2.57 -1.88
CA LEU A 50 -17.47 -3.25 -2.21
C LEU A 50 -17.23 -4.42 -3.16
N VAL A 51 -16.41 -4.26 -4.18
CA VAL A 51 -16.03 -5.36 -5.08
C VAL A 51 -15.31 -6.47 -4.31
N ALA A 52 -14.37 -6.13 -3.43
CA ALA A 52 -13.63 -7.09 -2.61
C ALA A 52 -14.58 -7.94 -1.72
N THR A 53 -15.66 -7.35 -1.20
CA THR A 53 -16.64 -8.09 -0.38
C THR A 53 -17.44 -9.15 -1.15
N THR A 54 -17.45 -9.09 -2.48
CA THR A 54 -18.11 -10.09 -3.34
C THR A 54 -17.19 -11.24 -3.75
N VAL A 55 -15.90 -11.16 -3.42
CA VAL A 55 -14.90 -12.14 -3.81
C VAL A 55 -14.64 -13.08 -2.63
N ASP A 56 -15.13 -14.31 -2.71
CA ASP A 56 -14.80 -15.37 -1.73
C ASP A 56 -13.32 -15.76 -1.85
N ALA A 57 -12.44 -15.23 -1.01
CA ALA A 57 -11.04 -15.65 -0.95
C ALA A 57 -10.91 -16.92 -0.08
N PRO A 58 -10.43 -18.05 -0.63
CA PRO A 58 -10.04 -19.20 0.19
C PRO A 58 -8.95 -18.79 1.19
N ALA A 59 -9.04 -19.28 2.43
CA ALA A 59 -8.10 -18.96 3.52
C ALA A 59 -6.80 -19.77 3.44
N ASP A 60 -6.23 -19.91 2.23
CA ASP A 60 -5.23 -20.93 1.91
C ASP A 60 -3.80 -20.34 1.82
N GLY A 61 -3.61 -19.09 2.28
CA GLY A 61 -2.35 -18.33 2.19
C GLY A 61 -2.34 -17.30 1.05
N LEU A 62 -1.16 -16.68 0.80
CA LEU A 62 -0.88 -15.57 -0.15
C LEU A 62 -1.22 -15.86 -1.63
N GLY A 63 -2.46 -16.23 -1.90
CA GLY A 63 -3.01 -16.33 -3.24
C GLY A 63 -3.28 -14.95 -3.81
N VAL A 64 -3.24 -14.83 -5.14
CA VAL A 64 -3.58 -13.61 -5.88
C VAL A 64 -4.92 -13.01 -5.41
N ARG A 65 -5.87 -13.87 -4.99
CA ARG A 65 -7.19 -13.48 -4.51
C ARG A 65 -7.17 -12.77 -3.14
N GLU A 66 -6.31 -13.20 -2.21
CA GLU A 66 -6.18 -12.58 -0.88
C GLU A 66 -5.52 -11.19 -1.00
N VAL A 67 -4.49 -11.07 -1.84
CA VAL A 67 -3.87 -9.77 -2.12
C VAL A 67 -4.84 -8.82 -2.84
N ALA A 68 -5.67 -9.34 -3.75
CA ALA A 68 -6.68 -8.55 -4.43
C ALA A 68 -7.76 -8.00 -3.47
N THR A 69 -8.10 -8.73 -2.40
CA THR A 69 -9.07 -8.26 -1.39
C THR A 69 -8.57 -7.09 -0.55
N ASP A 70 -7.26 -6.78 -0.56
CA ASP A 70 -6.69 -5.64 0.16
C ASP A 70 -6.38 -4.43 -0.73
N LEU A 71 -6.53 -4.58 -2.06
CA LEU A 71 -6.13 -3.56 -3.03
C LEU A 71 -6.85 -2.21 -2.83
N TRP A 72 -8.06 -2.25 -2.28
CA TRP A 72 -8.88 -1.08 -1.96
C TRP A 72 -8.23 -0.13 -0.95
N THR A 73 -7.33 -0.62 -0.10
CA THR A 73 -6.62 0.20 0.90
C THR A 73 -5.59 1.13 0.25
N GLY A 74 -5.08 0.80 -0.93
CA GLY A 74 -4.11 1.62 -1.66
C GLY A 74 -4.66 3.01 -2.04
N PRO A 75 -5.81 3.11 -2.73
CA PRO A 75 -6.43 4.41 -3.03
C PRO A 75 -6.82 5.20 -1.79
N LEU A 76 -7.23 4.53 -0.69
CA LEU A 76 -7.50 5.22 0.57
C LEU A 76 -6.23 5.82 1.18
N LEU A 77 -5.11 5.08 1.16
CA LEU A 77 -3.83 5.61 1.58
C LEU A 77 -3.41 6.80 0.71
N ALA A 78 -3.60 6.73 -0.61
CA ALA A 78 -3.36 7.85 -1.50
C ALA A 78 -4.25 9.07 -1.15
N ALA A 79 -5.52 8.85 -0.80
CA ALA A 79 -6.41 9.92 -0.34
C ALA A 79 -5.88 10.58 0.94
N VAL A 80 -5.41 9.79 1.91
CA VAL A 80 -4.80 10.30 3.15
C VAL A 80 -3.56 11.14 2.83
N VAL A 81 -2.69 10.69 1.92
CA VAL A 81 -1.52 11.47 1.48
C VAL A 81 -1.97 12.81 0.88
N VAL A 82 -2.95 12.82 -0.02
CA VAL A 82 -3.47 14.08 -0.60
C VAL A 82 -4.04 15.01 0.47
N LEU A 83 -4.71 14.49 1.51
CA LEU A 83 -5.23 15.30 2.61
C LEU A 83 -4.12 15.91 3.49
N VAL A 84 -2.98 15.22 3.62
CA VAL A 84 -1.82 15.75 4.35
C VAL A 84 -1.08 16.80 3.53
N TRP A 85 -1.04 16.65 2.19
CA TRP A 85 -0.42 17.58 1.25
C TRP A 85 -1.46 18.27 0.35
N LEU A 86 -2.42 18.93 0.99
CA LEU A 86 -3.36 19.81 0.27
C LEU A 86 -2.60 20.98 -0.37
N GLU A 87 -3.13 21.47 -1.50
CA GLU A 87 -2.54 22.52 -2.34
C GLU A 87 -1.19 22.16 -2.98
N GLY A 88 -0.74 20.90 -2.84
CA GLY A 88 0.43 20.40 -3.55
C GLY A 88 0.26 20.54 -5.06
N SER A 89 1.30 21.01 -5.73
CA SER A 89 1.36 21.02 -7.19
C SER A 89 1.27 19.59 -7.76
N PRO A 90 0.88 19.43 -9.04
CA PRO A 90 0.84 18.10 -9.67
C PRO A 90 2.20 17.37 -9.60
N GLY A 91 3.30 18.12 -9.71
CA GLY A 91 4.65 17.58 -9.57
C GLY A 91 4.95 17.05 -8.16
N GLU A 92 4.47 17.72 -7.11
CA GLU A 92 4.61 17.25 -5.73
C GLU A 92 3.77 16.00 -5.47
N ILE A 93 2.52 15.94 -5.98
CA ILE A 93 1.68 14.73 -5.88
C ILE A 93 2.34 13.55 -6.60
N GLN A 94 2.89 13.77 -7.79
CA GLN A 94 3.64 12.74 -8.51
C GLN A 94 4.88 12.28 -7.73
N ALA A 95 5.65 13.21 -7.16
CA ALA A 95 6.84 12.91 -6.38
C ALA A 95 6.51 12.12 -5.10
N LEU A 96 5.45 12.51 -4.39
CA LEU A 96 4.93 11.77 -3.24
C LEU A 96 4.52 10.36 -3.64
N GLY A 97 3.86 10.19 -4.79
CA GLY A 97 3.56 8.88 -5.35
C GLY A 97 4.82 8.02 -5.59
N GLY A 98 5.86 8.62 -6.17
CA GLY A 98 7.16 7.97 -6.35
C GLY A 98 7.81 7.57 -5.03
N LEU A 99 7.78 8.44 -4.01
CA LEU A 99 8.32 8.15 -2.67
C LEU A 99 7.54 7.03 -1.97
N VAL A 100 6.21 7.06 -2.01
CA VAL A 100 5.36 6.01 -1.42
C VAL A 100 5.63 4.66 -2.09
N GLY A 101 5.73 4.64 -3.42
CA GLY A 101 6.10 3.42 -4.16
C GLY A 101 7.51 2.93 -3.83
N LEU A 102 8.48 3.83 -3.68
CA LEU A 102 9.85 3.50 -3.27
C LEU A 102 9.88 2.87 -1.87
N VAL A 103 9.14 3.43 -0.91
CA VAL A 103 9.01 2.85 0.43
C VAL A 103 8.42 1.44 0.36
N GLY A 104 7.43 1.21 -0.51
CA GLY A 104 6.91 -0.13 -0.80
C GLY A 104 8.00 -1.09 -1.26
N MET A 105 8.84 -0.66 -2.20
CA MET A 105 9.94 -1.49 -2.70
C MET A 105 11.03 -1.73 -1.66
N LEU A 106 11.37 -0.74 -0.84
CA LEU A 106 12.29 -0.92 0.27
C LEU A 106 11.75 -1.92 1.28
N ASN A 107 10.47 -1.82 1.66
CA ASN A 107 9.81 -2.78 2.54
C ASN A 107 9.90 -4.21 2.01
N TYR A 108 9.68 -4.41 0.70
CA TYR A 108 9.86 -5.70 0.06
C TYR A 108 11.31 -6.22 0.14
N PHE A 109 12.29 -5.37 -0.17
CA PHE A 109 13.70 -5.75 -0.14
C PHE A 109 14.25 -5.99 1.26
N LEU A 110 13.67 -5.38 2.29
CA LEU A 110 14.05 -5.58 3.69
C LEU A 110 13.53 -6.90 4.27
N ARG A 111 12.70 -7.65 3.55
CA ARG A 111 12.17 -8.95 3.99
C ARG A 111 13.24 -9.92 4.52
N PRO A 112 14.39 -10.14 3.86
CA PRO A 112 15.45 -11.00 4.39
C PRO A 112 16.03 -10.48 5.71
N LEU A 113 16.12 -9.16 5.86
CA LEU A 113 16.62 -8.53 7.08
C LEU A 113 15.65 -8.70 8.24
N TYR A 114 14.33 -8.61 8.01
CA TYR A 114 13.32 -8.88 9.03
C TYR A 114 13.47 -10.31 9.57
N HIS A 115 13.64 -11.30 8.71
CA HIS A 115 13.88 -12.69 9.15
C HIS A 115 15.16 -12.83 9.97
N LEU A 116 16.24 -12.14 9.61
CA LEU A 116 17.49 -12.15 10.37
C LEU A 116 17.30 -11.58 11.78
N VAL A 117 16.64 -10.43 11.89
CA VAL A 117 16.41 -9.74 13.18
C VAL A 117 15.46 -10.54 14.06
N TYR A 118 14.30 -10.96 13.54
CA TYR A 118 13.34 -11.75 14.32
C TYR A 118 13.91 -13.11 14.73
N GLY A 119 14.68 -13.76 13.86
CA GLY A 119 15.39 -15.00 14.19
C GLY A 119 16.51 -14.81 15.22
N ALA A 120 17.17 -13.66 15.27
CA ALA A 120 18.17 -13.34 16.29
C ALA A 120 17.51 -13.05 17.65
N VAL A 121 16.49 -12.19 17.66
CA VAL A 121 15.73 -11.84 18.88
C VAL A 121 15.06 -13.09 19.46
N GLY A 122 14.43 -13.92 18.63
CA GLY A 122 13.82 -15.18 19.08
C GLY A 122 14.82 -16.15 19.70
N ARG A 123 16.08 -16.18 19.23
CA ARG A 123 17.12 -17.02 19.85
C ARG A 123 17.59 -16.48 21.20
N VAL A 124 17.71 -15.16 21.34
CA VAL A 124 18.13 -14.53 22.61
C VAL A 124 17.02 -14.60 23.66
N ALA A 125 15.76 -14.42 23.26
CA ALA A 125 14.61 -14.48 24.19
C ALA A 125 14.30 -15.89 24.71
N ASN A 126 14.73 -16.92 23.99
CA ASN A 126 14.56 -18.33 24.37
C ASN A 126 15.83 -18.97 25.00
N ALA A 127 16.85 -18.17 25.28
CA ALA A 127 18.09 -18.57 25.96
C ALA A 127 18.05 -18.12 27.43
#